data_AF-A0A559M8Q6-F1
#
_entry.id   AF-A0A559M8Q6-F1
#
_cell.length_a   1.000
_cell.length_b   1.000
_cell.length_c   1.000
_cell.angle_alpha   90.00
_cell.angle_beta   90.00
_cell.angle_gamma   90.00
#
_symmetry.space_group_name_H-M   'P 1'
#
loop_
_entity.id
_entity.type
_entity.pdbx_description
1 polymer ?
#
loop_
_entity_poly.entity_id
_entity_poly.type
_entity_poly.pdbx_seq_one_letter_code
_entity_poly.pdbx_strand_id
1 'polypeptide(L)'
;MESQALTGIKSNAPPSNVSDTMARLSGKAGVKATMMLDRSLNTVLQTSGSFSSFRSLDNSRNTASTSAENGAVKEEGVEEFAAMIWNFVNSAGGLVHDLDAEDEQDDVKLLRLRTKKHELVIVPDAKYIFIVVHDTPPA
;
A
#
# COMPACT_ATOMS: atom_id res chain seq x y z
N MET A 1 -33.25 -26.09 -25.94
CA MET A 1 -32.13 -26.56 -25.10
C MET A 1 -31.19 -25.40 -24.93
N GLU A 2 -31.19 -24.86 -23.71
CA GLU A 2 -30.67 -23.56 -23.33
C GLU A 2 -29.14 -23.46 -23.50
N SER A 3 -28.71 -22.34 -24.08
CA SER A 3 -27.32 -21.88 -24.04
C SER A 3 -27.16 -21.05 -22.77
N GLN A 4 -26.40 -21.54 -21.79
CA GLN A 4 -26.06 -20.76 -20.59
C GLN A 4 -24.84 -19.88 -20.84
N ALA A 5 -24.99 -18.61 -20.49
CA ALA A 5 -23.99 -17.57 -20.60
C ALA A 5 -23.15 -17.42 -19.31
N LEU A 6 -21.84 -17.24 -19.52
CA LEU A 6 -20.94 -16.31 -18.81
C LEU A 6 -20.89 -16.37 -17.27
N THR A 7 -19.90 -17.10 -16.74
CA THR A 7 -19.40 -16.91 -15.38
C THR A 7 -18.65 -15.58 -15.28
N GLY A 8 -19.29 -14.60 -14.64
CA GLY A 8 -18.72 -13.29 -14.38
C GLY A 8 -17.49 -13.37 -13.49
N ILE A 9 -16.36 -12.88 -14.01
CA ILE A 9 -15.20 -12.48 -13.22
C ILE A 9 -15.68 -11.36 -12.30
N LYS A 10 -15.77 -11.61 -10.99
CA LYS A 10 -16.02 -10.55 -10.02
C LYS A 10 -14.84 -9.57 -10.09
N SER A 11 -15.03 -8.43 -10.74
CA SER A 11 -14.13 -7.30 -10.58
C SER A 11 -14.15 -6.94 -9.08
N ASN A 12 -13.08 -7.24 -8.37
CA ASN A 12 -12.91 -6.84 -6.97
C ASN A 12 -12.59 -5.34 -6.93
N ALA A 13 -13.52 -4.53 -7.42
CA ALA A 13 -13.43 -3.08 -7.32
C ALA A 13 -13.59 -2.73 -5.83
N PRO A 14 -12.71 -1.89 -5.27
CA PRO A 14 -12.85 -1.47 -3.89
C PRO A 14 -14.21 -0.79 -3.67
N PRO A 15 -14.86 -1.02 -2.51
CA PRO A 15 -16.17 -0.43 -2.24
C PRO A 15 -16.07 1.12 -2.23
N SER A 16 -17.17 1.81 -2.56
CA SER A 16 -17.15 3.27 -2.83
C SER A 16 -16.58 4.10 -1.67
N ASN A 17 -16.83 3.70 -0.42
CA ASN A 17 -16.30 4.35 0.78
C ASN A 17 -14.77 4.36 0.84
N VAL A 18 -14.12 3.35 0.26
CA VAL A 18 -12.67 3.22 0.22
C VAL A 18 -12.07 4.17 -0.83
N SER A 19 -12.68 4.23 -2.01
CA SER A 19 -12.26 5.18 -3.06
C SER A 19 -12.40 6.63 -2.59
N ASP A 20 -13.50 6.95 -1.92
CA ASP A 20 -13.72 8.28 -1.31
C ASP A 20 -12.66 8.59 -0.23
N THR A 21 -12.29 7.60 0.57
CA THR A 21 -11.25 7.75 1.60
C THR A 21 -9.89 8.05 0.94
N MET A 22 -9.53 7.30 -0.11
CA MET A 22 -8.29 7.53 -0.87
C MET A 22 -8.26 8.92 -1.50
N ALA A 23 -9.37 9.36 -2.10
CA ALA A 23 -9.49 10.71 -2.66
C ALA A 23 -9.34 11.81 -1.59
N ARG A 24 -9.92 11.61 -0.40
CA ARG A 24 -9.77 12.54 0.73
C ARG A 24 -8.34 12.55 1.26
N LEU A 25 -7.66 11.41 1.32
CA LEU A 25 -6.29 11.32 1.81
C LEU A 25 -5.30 11.95 0.84
N SER A 26 -5.42 11.69 -0.46
CA SER A 26 -4.53 12.26 -1.48
C SER A 26 -4.67 13.78 -1.63
N GLY A 27 -5.86 14.33 -1.33
CA GLY A 27 -6.11 15.77 -1.34
C GLY A 27 -5.59 16.54 -0.11
N LYS A 28 -5.09 15.86 0.93
CA LYS A 28 -4.54 16.54 2.12
C LYS A 28 -3.21 17.20 1.80
N ALA A 29 -3.02 18.42 2.30
CA ALA A 29 -1.75 19.12 2.18
C ALA A 29 -0.59 18.29 2.74
N GLY A 30 0.49 18.18 1.97
CA GLY A 30 1.69 17.42 2.34
C GLY A 30 1.64 15.92 2.02
N VAL A 31 0.49 15.35 1.63
CA VAL A 31 0.42 13.97 1.13
C VAL A 31 0.99 13.87 -0.28
N LYS A 32 1.92 12.94 -0.49
CA LYS A 32 2.56 12.68 -1.79
C LYS A 32 2.02 11.47 -2.49
N ALA A 33 1.65 10.46 -1.72
CA ALA A 33 1.16 9.21 -2.25
C ALA A 33 0.30 8.49 -1.22
N THR A 34 -0.65 7.70 -1.72
CA THR A 34 -1.51 6.85 -0.92
C THR A 34 -1.58 5.47 -1.55
N MET A 35 -1.51 4.42 -0.75
CA MET A 35 -1.60 3.04 -1.20
C MET A 35 -2.57 2.28 -0.30
N MET A 36 -3.28 1.34 -0.90
CA MET A 36 -4.14 0.40 -0.19
C MET A 36 -3.78 -1.01 -0.60
N LEU A 37 -3.59 -1.85 0.40
CA LEU A 37 -3.30 -3.28 0.25
C LEU A 37 -4.47 -4.10 0.76
N ASP A 38 -4.70 -5.25 0.13
CA ASP A 38 -5.43 -6.34 0.78
C ASP A 38 -4.55 -6.94 1.89
N ARG A 39 -5.06 -6.95 3.14
CA ARG A 39 -4.29 -7.42 4.29
C ARG A 39 -3.99 -8.92 4.21
N SER A 40 -4.89 -9.71 3.61
CA SER A 40 -4.75 -11.17 3.56
C SER A 40 -3.90 -11.64 2.38
N LEU A 41 -4.06 -11.00 1.22
CA LEU A 41 -3.45 -11.40 -0.04
C LEU A 41 -2.15 -10.64 -0.33
N ASN A 42 -1.80 -9.63 0.47
CA ASN A 42 -0.66 -8.74 0.23
C ASN A 42 -0.65 -8.20 -1.22
N THR A 43 -1.84 -7.87 -1.73
CA THR A 43 -2.00 -7.37 -3.10
C THR A 43 -2.32 -5.89 -3.07
N VAL A 44 -1.68 -5.11 -3.94
CA VAL A 44 -1.97 -3.70 -4.10
C VAL A 44 -3.34 -3.54 -4.77
N LEU A 45 -4.30 -2.95 -4.05
CA LEU A 45 -5.66 -2.74 -4.55
C LEU A 45 -5.82 -1.37 -5.21
N GLN A 46 -5.17 -0.35 -4.67
CA GLN A 46 -5.24 1.00 -5.21
C GLN A 46 -4.01 1.81 -4.82
N THR A 47 -3.53 2.63 -5.76
CA THR A 47 -2.46 3.60 -5.55
C THR A 47 -2.86 4.97 -6.09
N SER A 48 -2.29 6.03 -5.52
CA SER A 48 -2.39 7.39 -6.04
C SER A 48 -1.13 8.16 -5.67
N GLY A 49 -0.76 9.15 -6.49
CA GLY A 49 0.45 9.94 -6.31
C GLY A 49 1.73 9.26 -6.78
N SER A 50 2.88 9.70 -6.27
CA SER A 50 4.20 9.25 -6.73
C SER A 50 4.97 8.47 -5.66
N PHE A 51 5.37 7.24 -6.00
CA PHE A 51 6.19 6.36 -5.16
C PHE A 51 7.66 6.30 -5.59
N SER A 52 8.14 7.26 -6.40
CA SER A 52 9.49 7.20 -6.99
C SER A 52 10.61 7.04 -5.97
N SER A 53 10.46 7.61 -4.77
CA SER A 53 11.46 7.53 -3.69
C SER A 53 11.47 6.20 -2.93
N PHE A 54 10.47 5.35 -3.14
CA PHE A 54 10.29 4.09 -2.41
C PHE A 54 10.41 2.87 -3.31
N ARG A 55 10.74 3.07 -4.59
CA ARG A 55 11.13 1.99 -5.49
C ARG A 55 12.51 1.51 -5.07
N SER A 56 12.67 0.20 -4.88
CA SER A 56 13.99 -0.39 -4.64
C SER A 56 14.95 0.05 -5.73
N LEU A 57 16.05 0.68 -5.31
CA LEU A 57 17.20 0.95 -6.15
C LEU A 57 18.06 -0.33 -6.11
N ASP A 58 17.79 -1.26 -7.05
CA ASP A 58 18.70 -2.32 -7.56
C ASP A 58 18.08 -3.74 -7.59
N ASN A 59 17.89 -4.27 -8.80
CA ASN A 59 18.77 -5.35 -9.22
C ASN A 59 19.08 -5.22 -10.72
N SER A 60 20.31 -4.84 -11.02
CA SER A 60 20.97 -4.98 -12.32
C SER A 60 20.82 -6.42 -12.85
N ARG A 61 19.81 -6.66 -13.67
CA ARG A 61 19.81 -7.71 -14.69
C ARG A 61 19.30 -7.13 -16.00
N ASN A 62 20.24 -6.92 -16.92
CA ASN A 62 20.09 -6.68 -18.35
C ASN A 62 18.64 -6.66 -18.87
N THR A 63 18.11 -5.47 -19.15
CA THR A 63 17.33 -5.27 -20.38
C THR A 63 17.49 -3.84 -20.81
N ALA A 64 18.46 -3.62 -21.70
CA ALA A 64 18.47 -2.44 -22.54
C ALA A 64 17.23 -2.52 -23.43
N SER A 65 16.21 -1.73 -23.11
CA SER A 65 15.11 -1.42 -24.02
C SER A 65 14.83 0.07 -23.92
N THR A 66 15.48 0.81 -24.80
CA THR A 66 15.00 2.06 -25.36
C THR A 66 13.50 2.01 -25.61
N SER A 67 12.75 2.97 -25.04
CA SER A 67 11.93 3.92 -25.81
C SER A 67 11.26 4.91 -24.87
N ALA A 68 11.45 6.19 -25.17
CA ALA A 68 10.72 7.28 -24.59
C ALA A 68 9.37 7.39 -25.31
N GLU A 69 8.27 6.99 -24.67
CA GLU A 69 6.89 7.43 -25.00
C GLU A 69 5.85 6.82 -24.04
N ASN A 70 5.08 7.70 -23.39
CA ASN A 70 3.81 7.48 -22.68
C ASN A 70 3.76 6.51 -21.47
N GLY A 71 3.99 7.08 -20.28
CA GLY A 71 2.98 7.06 -19.21
C GLY A 71 2.59 5.75 -18.50
N ALA A 72 3.30 4.64 -18.68
CA ALA A 72 3.10 3.43 -17.87
C ALA A 72 4.24 3.27 -16.86
N VAL A 73 4.00 3.76 -15.64
CA VAL A 73 4.91 3.60 -14.52
C VAL A 73 5.02 2.11 -14.19
N LYS A 74 6.20 1.49 -14.32
CA LYS A 74 6.40 0.06 -13.99
C LYS A 74 5.90 -0.24 -12.58
N GLU A 75 4.85 -1.05 -12.44
CA GLU A 75 4.20 -1.34 -11.15
C GLU A 75 5.08 -2.19 -10.20
N GLU A 76 6.08 -2.89 -10.74
CA GLU A 76 6.98 -3.82 -10.03
C GLU A 76 7.59 -3.26 -8.73
N GLY A 77 8.12 -2.03 -8.75
CA GLY A 77 8.73 -1.43 -7.55
C GLY A 77 7.72 -1.00 -6.47
N VAL A 78 6.44 -0.88 -6.82
CA VAL A 78 5.37 -0.55 -5.85
C VAL A 78 4.92 -1.82 -5.12
N GLU A 79 4.85 -2.95 -5.83
CA GLU A 79 4.52 -4.25 -5.25
C GLU A 79 5.58 -4.70 -4.24
N GLU A 80 6.87 -4.53 -4.55
CA GLU A 80 7.96 -4.83 -3.62
C GLU A 80 7.87 -3.96 -2.35
N PHE A 81 7.61 -2.66 -2.52
CA PHE A 81 7.41 -1.75 -1.40
C PHE A 81 6.19 -2.13 -0.55
N ALA A 82 5.09 -2.53 -1.18
CA ALA A 82 3.92 -3.06 -0.51
C ALA A 82 4.25 -4.30 0.34
N ALA A 83 5.00 -5.25 -0.22
CA ALA A 83 5.43 -6.45 0.50
C ALA A 83 6.32 -6.13 1.70
N MET A 84 7.24 -5.17 1.57
CA MET A 84 8.04 -4.70 2.71
C MET A 84 7.18 -4.11 3.84
N ILE A 85 6.20 -3.27 3.50
CA ILE A 85 5.28 -2.71 4.49
C ILE A 85 4.42 -3.80 5.15
N TRP A 86 3.89 -4.72 4.36
CA TRP A 86 3.06 -5.82 4.87
C TRP A 86 3.84 -6.67 5.88
N ASN A 87 5.09 -7.03 5.55
CA ASN A 87 5.98 -7.74 6.48
C ASN A 87 6.23 -6.93 7.76
N PHE A 88 6.49 -5.63 7.64
CA PHE A 88 6.72 -4.76 8.79
C PHE A 88 5.49 -4.67 9.72
N VAL A 89 4.28 -4.56 9.16
CA VAL A 89 3.03 -4.56 9.92
C VAL A 89 2.86 -5.88 10.67
N ASN A 90 3.15 -7.02 10.05
CA ASN A 90 3.06 -8.32 10.71
C ASN A 90 4.09 -8.48 11.84
N SER A 91 5.33 -8.01 11.63
CA SER A 91 6.34 -8.01 12.69
C SER A 91 5.94 -7.11 13.87
N ALA A 92 5.36 -5.94 13.60
CA ALA A 92 4.83 -5.08 14.65
C ALA A 92 3.65 -5.73 15.39
N GLY A 93 2.77 -6.45 14.67
CA GLY A 93 1.69 -7.24 15.27
C GLY A 93 2.21 -8.30 16.22
N GLY A 94 3.23 -9.07 15.81
CA GLY A 94 3.87 -10.06 16.68
C GLY A 94 4.45 -9.43 17.96
N LEU A 95 5.10 -8.27 17.84
CA LEU A 95 5.60 -7.54 19.02
C LEU A 95 4.47 -7.12 19.97
N VAL A 96 3.34 -6.65 19.46
CA VAL A 96 2.19 -6.28 20.30
C VAL A 96 1.64 -7.51 21.02
N HIS A 97 1.47 -8.62 20.31
CA HIS A 97 1.01 -9.89 20.90
C HIS A 97 1.96 -10.42 21.98
N ASP A 98 3.28 -10.25 21.81
CA ASP A 98 4.27 -10.64 22.81
C ASP A 98 4.26 -9.74 24.07
N LEU A 99 3.87 -8.46 23.93
CA LEU A 99 3.81 -7.49 25.02
C LEU A 99 2.55 -7.61 25.86
N ASP A 100 1.43 -7.95 25.23
CA ASP A 100 0.11 -8.02 25.87
C ASP A 100 -0.57 -9.36 25.57
N ALA A 101 0.02 -10.43 26.11
CA ALA A 101 -0.46 -11.79 25.90
C ALA A 101 -1.78 -12.11 26.64
N GLU A 102 -2.25 -11.22 27.53
CA GLU A 102 -3.49 -11.43 28.29
C GLU A 102 -4.71 -10.83 27.58
N ASP A 103 -4.55 -9.75 26.83
CA ASP A 103 -5.59 -9.15 26.01
C ASP A 103 -5.42 -9.52 24.53
N GLU A 104 -5.92 -10.70 24.13
CA GLU A 104 -5.97 -11.18 22.72
C GLU A 104 -6.72 -10.23 21.75
N GLN A 105 -7.29 -9.13 22.25
CA GLN A 105 -7.92 -8.08 21.47
C GLN A 105 -6.99 -6.90 21.13
N ASP A 106 -5.79 -6.81 21.71
CA ASP A 106 -4.85 -5.74 21.35
C ASP A 106 -4.14 -6.04 20.03
N ASP A 107 -4.22 -5.07 19.13
CA ASP A 107 -3.77 -5.18 17.75
C ASP A 107 -3.22 -3.83 17.32
N VAL A 108 -2.21 -3.83 16.45
CA VAL A 108 -1.65 -2.60 15.87
C VAL A 108 -2.75 -1.78 15.18
N LYS A 109 -3.06 -0.59 15.73
CA LYS A 109 -4.04 0.34 15.14
C LYS A 109 -3.43 1.41 14.24
N LEU A 110 -2.17 1.79 14.50
CA LEU A 110 -1.49 2.86 13.77
C LEU A 110 0.03 2.69 13.91
N LEU A 111 0.74 2.74 12.78
CA LEU A 111 2.19 2.88 12.74
C LEU A 111 2.55 4.18 12.03
N ARG A 112 3.43 4.96 12.65
CA ARG A 112 4.04 6.14 12.04
C ARG A 112 5.55 5.97 11.98
N LEU A 113 6.12 5.98 10.78
CA LEU A 113 7.55 5.95 10.57
C LEU A 113 8.01 7.25 9.91
N ARG A 114 8.71 8.07 10.70
CA ARG A 114 9.28 9.33 10.22
C ARG A 114 10.74 9.14 9.84
N THR A 115 11.08 9.49 8.60
CA THR A 115 12.46 9.62 8.11
C THR A 115 12.79 11.11 7.93
N LYS A 116 14.02 11.41 7.52
CA LYS A 116 14.40 12.80 7.18
C LYS A 116 13.62 13.38 6.00
N LYS A 117 13.17 12.51 5.07
CA LYS A 117 12.57 12.92 3.80
C LYS A 117 11.06 12.76 3.79
N HIS A 118 10.58 11.68 4.40
CA HIS A 118 9.18 11.29 4.36
C HIS A 118 8.70 10.76 5.70
N GLU A 119 7.40 10.86 5.91
CA GLU A 119 6.69 10.21 6.99
C GLU A 119 5.66 9.24 6.42
N LEU A 120 5.76 7.98 6.82
CA LEU A 120 4.80 6.93 6.47
C LEU A 120 3.79 6.82 7.59
N VAL A 121 2.51 6.95 7.25
CA VAL A 121 1.38 6.68 8.14
C VAL A 121 0.71 5.40 7.64
N ILE A 122 0.79 4.34 8.43
CA ILE A 122 0.28 3.00 8.09
C ILE A 122 -0.85 2.67 9.06
N VAL A 123 -2.03 2.39 8.53
CA VAL A 123 -3.24 2.08 9.29
C VAL A 123 -3.71 0.68 8.89
N PRO A 124 -3.38 -0.35 9.67
CA PRO A 124 -3.97 -1.67 9.51
C PRO A 124 -5.46 -1.63 9.89
N ASP A 125 -6.28 -2.31 9.09
CA ASP A 125 -7.71 -2.56 9.34
C ASP A 125 -7.97 -4.08 9.24
N ALA A 126 -9.21 -4.53 9.44
CA ALA A 126 -9.59 -5.93 9.36
C ALA A 126 -9.33 -6.54 7.97
N LYS A 127 -9.53 -5.76 6.91
CA LYS A 127 -9.41 -6.23 5.52
C LYS A 127 -8.28 -5.58 4.74
N TYR A 128 -7.92 -4.36 5.12
CA TYR A 128 -7.02 -3.53 4.32
C TYR A 128 -5.87 -3.02 5.16
N ILE A 129 -4.80 -2.62 4.48
CA ILE A 129 -3.76 -1.78 5.07
C ILE A 129 -3.73 -0.50 4.25
N PHE A 130 -3.97 0.63 4.91
CA PHE A 130 -3.84 1.94 4.30
C PHE A 130 -2.47 2.52 4.58
N ILE A 131 -1.85 3.09 3.55
CA ILE A 131 -0.53 3.71 3.64
C ILE A 131 -0.63 5.11 3.06
N VAL A 132 -0.12 6.09 3.80
CA VAL A 132 0.00 7.47 3.36
C VAL A 132 1.46 7.87 3.47
N VAL A 133 1.99 8.41 2.37
CA VAL A 133 3.31 9.04 2.32
C VAL A 133 3.12 10.54 2.44
N HIS A 134 3.70 11.13 3.47
CA HIS A 134 3.67 12.56 3.72
C HIS A 134 5.08 13.16 3.61
N ASP A 135 5.19 14.38 3.09
CA ASP A 135 6.40 15.19 3.17
C ASP A 135 6.70 15.53 4.62
N THR A 136 7.96 15.44 5.02
CA THR A 136 8.36 15.94 6.33
C THR A 136 9.00 17.31 6.22
N PRO A 137 8.49 18.32 6.95
CA PRO A 137 9.20 19.58 7.09
C PRO A 137 10.63 19.31 7.59
N PRO A 138 11.63 20.07 7.09
CA PRO A 138 12.99 20.01 7.62
C PRO A 138 12.97 20.20 9.13
N ALA A 139 13.70 19.34 9.84
CA ALA A 139 13.86 19.41 11.29
C ALA A 139 14.70 20.62 11.70
#